data_AF-A0A9E5W4G9-F1
#
_entry.id   AF-A0A9E5W4G9-F1
#
_cell.length_a   1.000
_cell.length_b   1.000
_cell.length_c   1.000
_cell.angle_alpha   90.00
_cell.angle_beta   90.00
_cell.angle_gamma   90.00
#
_symmetry.space_group_name_H-M   'P 1'
#
loop_
_entity.id
_entity.type
_entity.pdbx_description
1 polymer ?
#
loop_
_entity_poly.entity_id
_entity_poly.type
_entity_poly.pdbx_seq_one_letter_code
_entity_poly.pdbx_strand_id
1 'polypeptide(L)'
;MSVESEMKRAVRHLKTTARMKELLPGFFARPSEEEERPVAWCMVGVPPELLKAFDLEWEWPENFGTLCASRLIAPDFIESAESEGYSSDICSYVNNTFGYCRRYLEEGGPPDLGRVRGMRKPSFLLGSGVTCEPRYKWFQTIATRYFQVPIHSTDPLSPPWDQDAKDPRLAEHYLEQLRRDLYGQVAFLEKQTGKKLDLDRLREIMQYSQEALRYWYQVLQLRKAIPSPMGATDYFSAIIPQMYMLGEPEAVNFYREMYNEVKERVEKGIGIADPEKYRLIWFGLPPWFNLGMFNYLESLGAVVVYESIYNMGEWVELDLSDPLEALVERTWKKAVIANQRG
;
A
#
# COMPACT_ATOMS: atom_id res chain seq x y z
N MET A 1 -24.59 -29.08 7.84
CA MET A 1 -23.41 -28.95 8.72
C MET A 1 -22.76 -27.63 8.37
N SER A 2 -22.96 -26.60 9.19
CA SER A 2 -22.22 -25.34 9.02
C SER A 2 -20.75 -25.67 9.21
N VAL A 3 -19.96 -25.49 8.16
CA VAL A 3 -18.51 -25.46 8.31
C VAL A 3 -18.21 -24.19 9.10
N GLU A 4 -18.23 -24.29 10.43
CA GLU A 4 -17.51 -23.34 11.26
C GLU A 4 -16.06 -23.41 10.79
N SER A 5 -15.67 -22.40 10.05
CA SER A 5 -14.31 -22.23 9.58
C SER A 5 -13.36 -22.34 10.78
N GLU A 6 -12.41 -23.28 10.73
CA GLU A 6 -11.31 -23.41 11.72
C GLU A 6 -10.40 -22.16 11.78
N MET A 7 -10.71 -21.12 11.02
CA MET A 7 -9.88 -19.93 10.81
C MET A 7 -10.13 -18.91 11.93
N LYS A 8 -9.45 -19.11 13.06
CA LYS A 8 -9.41 -18.15 14.16
C LYS A 8 -8.96 -16.78 13.65
N ARG A 9 -9.58 -15.72 14.16
CA ARG A 9 -9.19 -14.33 13.86
C ARG A 9 -7.74 -14.10 14.29
N ALA A 10 -6.99 -13.36 13.47
CA ALA A 10 -5.61 -13.01 13.78
C ALA A 10 -5.50 -12.27 15.13
N VAL A 11 -4.53 -12.70 15.93
CA VAL A 11 -4.12 -12.05 17.17
C VAL A 11 -2.84 -11.26 16.92
N ARG A 12 -2.84 -10.01 17.40
CA ARG A 12 -1.69 -9.09 17.36
C ARG A 12 -0.95 -9.16 18.68
N HIS A 13 0.38 -9.05 18.65
CA HIS A 13 1.22 -9.16 19.85
C HIS A 13 1.66 -7.82 20.38
N LEU A 14 1.71 -6.80 19.52
CA LEU A 14 2.08 -5.44 19.92
C LEU A 14 0.85 -4.65 20.38
N LYS A 15 1.01 -3.87 21.45
CA LYS A 15 0.00 -2.89 21.90
C LYS A 15 -0.24 -1.84 20.83
N THR A 16 0.83 -1.41 20.16
CA THR A 16 0.77 -0.39 19.11
C THR A 16 -0.11 -0.85 17.93
N THR A 17 0.07 -2.08 17.43
CA THR A 17 -0.79 -2.63 16.36
C THR A 17 -2.17 -3.01 16.88
N ALA A 18 -2.33 -3.42 18.14
CA ALA A 18 -3.65 -3.70 18.72
C ALA A 18 -4.54 -2.45 18.75
N ARG A 19 -3.96 -1.27 19.02
CA ARG A 19 -4.63 0.04 18.98
C ARG A 19 -5.02 0.49 17.57
N MET A 20 -4.48 -0.11 16.51
CA MET A 20 -4.90 0.20 15.14
C MET A 20 -6.41 0.07 14.96
N LYS A 21 -7.10 -0.80 15.71
CA LYS A 21 -8.57 -0.90 15.66
C LYS A 21 -9.31 0.41 15.94
N GLU A 22 -8.69 1.35 16.66
CA GLU A 22 -9.22 2.69 16.96
C GLU A 22 -8.97 3.65 15.79
N LEU A 23 -7.88 3.44 15.05
CA LEU A 23 -7.50 4.25 13.90
C LEU A 23 -8.11 3.72 12.59
N LEU A 24 -8.42 2.42 12.51
CA LEU A 24 -9.01 1.75 11.35
C LEU A 24 -10.33 2.39 10.87
N PRO A 25 -11.25 2.81 11.76
CA PRO A 25 -12.43 3.56 11.33
C PRO A 25 -12.10 4.86 10.61
N GLY A 26 -11.02 5.56 10.99
CA GLY A 26 -10.54 6.74 10.26
C GLY A 26 -9.81 6.39 8.97
N PHE A 27 -9.06 5.28 8.92
CA PHE A 27 -8.38 4.82 7.70
C PHE A 27 -9.31 4.25 6.63
N PHE A 28 -10.36 3.55 7.06
CA PHE A 28 -11.42 3.06 6.20
C PHE A 28 -12.63 3.99 6.19
N ALA A 29 -12.54 5.17 6.83
CA ALA A 29 -13.52 6.22 6.64
C ALA A 29 -13.39 6.65 5.19
N ARG A 30 -14.23 6.04 4.36
CA ARG A 30 -14.32 6.41 2.97
C ARG A 30 -14.88 7.82 2.89
N PRO A 31 -14.49 8.61 1.89
CA PRO A 31 -15.10 9.90 1.63
C PRO A 31 -16.63 9.81 1.54
N SER A 32 -17.37 10.64 2.27
CA SER A 32 -18.84 10.60 2.34
C SER A 32 -19.48 10.99 1.00
N GLU A 33 -20.64 10.45 0.61
CA GLU A 33 -21.28 10.94 -0.64
C GLU A 33 -21.74 12.40 -0.54
N GLU A 34 -21.82 12.93 0.68
CA GLU A 34 -22.19 14.31 0.97
C GLU A 34 -21.02 15.30 0.81
N GLU A 35 -19.78 14.80 0.69
CA GLU A 35 -18.59 15.63 0.47
C GLU A 35 -18.40 15.94 -1.03
N GLU A 36 -18.41 17.23 -1.37
CA GLU A 36 -18.19 17.73 -2.74
C GLU A 36 -16.74 17.60 -3.24
N ARG A 37 -15.82 17.09 -2.41
CA ARG A 37 -14.41 16.97 -2.79
C ARG A 37 -14.21 15.91 -3.87
N PRO A 38 -13.31 16.11 -4.85
CA PRO A 38 -13.03 15.08 -5.85
C PRO A 38 -12.33 13.88 -5.20
N VAL A 39 -12.73 12.66 -5.57
CA VAL A 39 -12.05 11.42 -5.15
C VAL A 39 -11.19 10.88 -6.28
N ALA A 40 -9.92 10.66 -5.99
CA ALA A 40 -9.02 9.93 -6.87
C ALA A 40 -9.07 8.44 -6.54
N TRP A 41 -9.17 7.57 -7.54
CA TRP A 41 -8.74 6.19 -7.34
C TRP A 41 -7.28 6.08 -7.74
N CYS A 42 -6.47 5.56 -6.83
CA CYS A 42 -5.03 5.50 -6.97
C CYS A 42 -4.54 4.05 -6.98
N MET A 43 -3.38 3.84 -7.57
CA MET A 43 -2.62 2.60 -7.44
C MET A 43 -1.52 2.76 -6.39
N VAL A 44 -1.18 1.68 -5.69
CA VAL A 44 0.10 1.57 -4.99
C VAL A 44 1.23 1.91 -5.98
N GLY A 45 2.15 2.76 -5.56
CA GLY A 45 3.20 3.33 -6.42
C GLY A 45 2.95 4.79 -6.80
N VAL A 46 1.72 5.30 -6.67
CA VAL A 46 1.46 6.74 -6.66
C VAL A 46 1.94 7.32 -5.31
N PRO A 47 2.78 8.37 -5.27
CA PRO A 47 3.29 8.92 -4.02
C PRO A 47 2.16 9.51 -3.15
N PRO A 48 1.88 8.96 -1.95
CA PRO A 48 0.85 9.52 -1.06
C PRO A 48 1.17 10.95 -0.63
N GLU A 49 2.46 11.33 -0.59
CA GLU A 49 2.87 12.71 -0.28
C GLU A 49 2.31 13.70 -1.29
N LEU A 50 2.28 13.32 -2.58
CA LEU A 50 1.74 14.16 -3.64
C LEU A 50 0.22 14.29 -3.50
N LEU A 51 -0.49 13.21 -3.18
CA LEU A 51 -1.93 13.24 -2.95
C LEU A 51 -2.30 14.18 -1.78
N LYS A 52 -1.54 14.13 -0.69
CA LYS A 52 -1.70 15.02 0.47
C LYS A 52 -1.34 16.49 0.15
N ALA A 53 -0.33 16.71 -0.68
CA ALA A 53 0.05 18.07 -1.11
C ALA A 53 -1.08 18.76 -1.89
N PHE A 54 -1.87 18.00 -2.66
CA PHE A 54 -3.06 18.49 -3.36
C PHE A 54 -4.34 18.51 -2.51
N ASP A 55 -4.30 18.05 -1.26
CA ASP A 55 -5.48 17.91 -0.37
C ASP A 55 -6.58 17.07 -1.04
N LEU A 56 -6.17 15.92 -1.62
CA LEU A 56 -7.07 14.98 -2.26
C LEU A 56 -7.66 13.99 -1.26
N GLU A 57 -8.88 13.58 -1.54
CA GLU A 57 -9.43 12.32 -1.05
C GLU A 57 -9.11 11.22 -2.04
N TRP A 58 -8.67 10.06 -1.57
CA TRP A 58 -8.37 8.94 -2.46
C TRP A 58 -8.76 7.58 -1.90
N GLU A 59 -8.96 6.65 -2.82
CA GLU A 59 -9.24 5.25 -2.56
C GLU A 59 -8.21 4.38 -3.31
N TRP A 60 -7.86 3.23 -2.73
CA TRP A 60 -7.06 2.23 -3.43
C TRP A 60 -7.90 1.00 -3.72
N PRO A 61 -8.26 0.75 -4.99
CA PRO A 61 -8.97 -0.46 -5.39
C PRO A 61 -8.26 -1.76 -4.95
N GLU A 62 -6.93 -1.76 -4.87
CA GLU A 62 -6.14 -2.87 -4.32
C GLU A 62 -6.46 -3.11 -2.84
N ASN A 63 -6.47 -2.06 -2.02
CA ASN A 63 -6.82 -2.18 -0.62
C ASN A 63 -8.30 -2.53 -0.44
N PHE A 64 -9.18 -1.97 -1.26
CA PHE A 64 -10.58 -2.37 -1.25
C PHE A 64 -10.75 -3.87 -1.51
N GLY A 65 -10.00 -4.43 -2.46
CA GLY A 65 -9.92 -5.86 -2.68
C GLY A 65 -9.47 -6.65 -1.43
N THR A 66 -8.50 -6.15 -0.66
CA THR A 66 -8.11 -6.77 0.63
C THR A 66 -9.24 -6.78 1.64
N LEU A 67 -10.01 -5.68 1.69
CA LEU A 67 -11.12 -5.53 2.60
C LEU A 67 -12.27 -6.45 2.20
N CYS A 68 -12.61 -6.53 0.91
CA CYS A 68 -13.58 -7.49 0.38
C CYS A 68 -13.18 -8.93 0.71
N ALA A 69 -11.90 -9.29 0.51
CA ALA A 69 -11.39 -10.62 0.84
C ALA A 69 -11.49 -10.91 2.34
N SER A 70 -11.11 -9.97 3.21
CA SER A 70 -11.18 -10.12 4.67
C SER A 70 -12.61 -10.27 5.21
N ARG A 71 -13.61 -9.87 4.42
CA ARG A 71 -15.04 -9.96 4.73
C ARG A 71 -15.75 -11.07 3.98
N LEU A 72 -15.03 -11.85 3.17
CA LEU A 72 -15.57 -12.95 2.38
C LEU A 72 -16.64 -12.51 1.36
N ILE A 73 -16.54 -11.28 0.85
CA ILE A 73 -17.44 -10.74 -0.18
C ILE A 73 -16.75 -10.56 -1.55
N ALA A 74 -15.44 -10.82 -1.62
CA ALA A 74 -14.70 -10.75 -2.89
C ALA A 74 -15.18 -11.74 -3.97
N PRO A 75 -15.58 -13.00 -3.65
CA PRO A 75 -16.04 -13.96 -4.66
C PRO A 75 -17.20 -13.43 -5.51
N ASP A 76 -18.21 -12.82 -4.90
CA ASP A 76 -19.37 -12.27 -5.61
C ASP A 76 -18.97 -11.24 -6.68
N PHE A 77 -17.98 -10.38 -6.37
CA PHE A 77 -17.45 -9.42 -7.34
C PHE A 77 -16.59 -10.10 -8.41
N ILE A 78 -15.78 -11.09 -8.04
CA ILE A 78 -14.94 -11.81 -9.00
C ILE A 78 -15.82 -12.54 -10.03
N GLU A 79 -16.85 -13.27 -9.58
CA GLU A 79 -17.80 -13.97 -10.45
C GLU A 79 -18.59 -12.98 -11.33
N SER A 80 -18.95 -11.82 -10.78
CA SER A 80 -19.59 -10.74 -11.54
C SER A 80 -18.73 -10.27 -12.72
N ALA A 81 -17.43 -10.07 -12.51
CA ALA A 81 -16.49 -9.72 -13.58
C ALA A 81 -16.30 -10.87 -14.58
N GLU A 82 -16.13 -12.11 -14.12
CA GLU A 82 -15.96 -13.27 -15.00
C GLU A 82 -17.18 -13.47 -15.92
N SER A 83 -18.38 -13.17 -15.43
CA SER A 83 -19.59 -13.20 -16.26
C SER A 83 -19.64 -12.14 -17.38
N GLU A 84 -18.83 -11.08 -17.31
CA GLU A 84 -18.61 -10.12 -18.41
C GLU A 84 -17.55 -10.60 -19.43
N GLY A 85 -16.93 -11.76 -19.18
CA GLY A 85 -15.89 -12.33 -20.03
C GLY A 85 -14.45 -11.95 -19.65
N TYR A 86 -14.22 -11.38 -18.47
CA TYR A 86 -12.85 -11.28 -17.95
C TYR A 86 -12.34 -12.66 -17.54
N SER A 87 -11.07 -12.94 -17.85
CA SER A 87 -10.46 -14.24 -17.53
C SER A 87 -10.33 -14.44 -16.02
N SER A 88 -10.55 -15.66 -15.54
CA SER A 88 -10.24 -16.09 -14.17
C SER A 88 -8.73 -16.04 -13.85
N ASP A 89 -7.89 -15.98 -14.88
CA ASP A 89 -6.42 -16.01 -14.73
C ASP A 89 -5.82 -14.64 -14.40
N ILE A 90 -6.59 -13.56 -14.49
CA ILE A 90 -6.10 -12.23 -14.11
C ILE A 90 -6.20 -12.02 -12.59
N CYS A 91 -5.45 -11.03 -12.08
CA CYS A 91 -5.37 -10.77 -10.65
C CYS A 91 -6.77 -10.60 -10.01
N SER A 92 -6.99 -11.28 -8.88
CA SER A 92 -8.27 -11.22 -8.16
C SER A 92 -8.63 -9.82 -7.66
N TYR A 93 -7.65 -8.92 -7.43
CA TYR A 93 -7.96 -7.49 -7.18
C TYR A 93 -8.58 -6.80 -8.39
N VAL A 94 -8.15 -7.16 -9.60
CA VAL A 94 -8.68 -6.62 -10.85
C VAL A 94 -10.11 -7.11 -11.04
N ASN A 95 -10.34 -8.43 -10.97
CA ASN A 95 -11.69 -9.00 -11.11
C ASN A 95 -12.64 -8.49 -10.01
N ASN A 96 -12.20 -8.46 -8.74
CA ASN A 96 -12.98 -7.86 -7.65
C ASN A 96 -13.37 -6.40 -7.95
N THR A 97 -12.46 -5.62 -8.53
CA THR A 97 -12.74 -4.21 -8.81
C THR A 97 -13.63 -4.03 -10.03
N PHE A 98 -13.46 -4.83 -11.08
CA PHE A 98 -14.36 -4.79 -12.24
C PHE A 98 -15.79 -5.18 -11.86
N GLY A 99 -15.96 -6.26 -11.09
CA GLY A 99 -17.27 -6.65 -10.58
C GLY A 99 -17.88 -5.59 -9.67
N TYR A 100 -17.06 -4.94 -8.83
CA TYR A 100 -17.52 -3.81 -8.03
C TYR A 100 -18.00 -2.65 -8.91
N CYS A 101 -17.23 -2.26 -9.94
CA CYS A 101 -17.63 -1.19 -10.86
C CYS A 101 -18.91 -1.53 -11.62
N ARG A 102 -19.08 -2.79 -12.04
CA ARG A 102 -20.31 -3.26 -12.69
C ARG A 102 -21.52 -3.14 -11.76
N ARG A 103 -21.43 -3.74 -10.57
CA ARG A 103 -22.45 -3.65 -9.51
C ARG A 103 -22.82 -2.20 -9.20
N TYR A 104 -21.80 -1.32 -9.13
CA TYR A 104 -22.01 0.11 -8.90
C TYR A 104 -22.94 0.72 -9.96
N LEU A 105 -22.71 0.42 -11.25
CA LEU A 105 -23.53 0.95 -12.34
C LEU A 105 -24.93 0.33 -12.36
N GLU A 106 -25.06 -0.97 -12.08
CA GLU A 106 -26.36 -1.67 -12.03
C GLU A 106 -27.24 -1.14 -10.88
N GLU A 107 -26.65 -0.83 -9.73
CA GLU A 107 -27.35 -0.32 -8.55
C GLU A 107 -27.47 1.22 -8.54
N GLY A 108 -26.78 1.92 -9.45
CA GLY A 108 -26.78 3.38 -9.53
C GLY A 108 -25.97 4.08 -8.42
N GLY A 109 -25.10 3.35 -7.71
CA GLY A 109 -24.34 3.85 -6.57
C GLY A 109 -23.49 2.75 -5.93
N PRO A 110 -22.73 3.06 -4.86
CA PRO A 110 -21.96 2.04 -4.14
C PRO A 110 -22.88 0.91 -3.64
N PRO A 111 -22.58 -0.35 -3.97
CA PRO A 111 -23.40 -1.48 -3.53
C PRO A 111 -23.47 -1.59 -2.01
N ASP A 112 -24.57 -2.12 -1.48
CA ASP A 112 -24.68 -2.46 -0.05
C ASP A 112 -23.80 -3.68 0.28
N LEU A 113 -22.77 -3.48 1.10
CA LEU A 113 -21.83 -4.51 1.56
C LEU A 113 -21.99 -4.78 3.07
N GLY A 114 -23.13 -4.40 3.64
CA GLY A 114 -23.47 -4.54 5.04
C GLY A 114 -22.56 -3.71 5.94
N ARG A 115 -21.54 -4.33 6.53
CA ARG A 115 -20.64 -3.67 7.51
C ARG A 115 -19.48 -2.91 6.89
N VAL A 116 -19.35 -2.96 5.56
CA VAL A 116 -18.31 -2.24 4.81
C VAL A 116 -18.98 -1.21 3.93
N ARG A 117 -18.42 -0.01 3.88
CA ARG A 117 -18.85 1.02 2.93
C ARG A 117 -18.20 0.77 1.57
N GLY A 118 -18.94 0.93 0.47
CA GLY A 118 -18.39 0.89 -0.89
C GLY A 118 -17.50 2.11 -1.24
N MET A 119 -16.65 1.99 -2.25
CA MET A 119 -15.84 3.11 -2.78
C MET A 119 -16.75 4.08 -3.54
N ARG A 120 -16.60 5.39 -3.29
CA ARG A 120 -17.29 6.43 -4.07
C ARG A 120 -16.81 6.41 -5.52
N LYS A 121 -17.66 6.81 -6.47
CA LYS A 121 -17.26 7.00 -7.87
C LYS A 121 -16.05 7.96 -7.94
N PRO A 122 -14.97 7.60 -8.67
CA PRO A 122 -13.83 8.47 -8.83
C PRO A 122 -14.16 9.67 -9.72
N SER A 123 -13.53 10.80 -9.45
CA SER A 123 -13.46 11.94 -10.37
C SER A 123 -12.38 11.75 -11.43
N PHE A 124 -11.30 11.05 -11.09
CA PHE A 124 -10.22 10.66 -11.99
C PHE A 124 -9.42 9.47 -11.42
N LEU A 125 -8.57 8.88 -12.26
CA LEU A 125 -7.75 7.71 -11.94
C LEU A 125 -6.26 8.04 -12.03
N LEU A 126 -5.49 7.60 -11.04
CA LEU A 126 -4.03 7.69 -10.99
C LEU A 126 -3.41 6.29 -10.96
N GLY A 127 -2.99 5.81 -12.12
CA GLY A 127 -2.34 4.52 -12.30
C GLY A 127 -0.83 4.55 -12.04
N SER A 128 -0.27 3.38 -11.75
CA SER A 128 1.17 3.16 -11.61
C SER A 128 1.56 1.79 -12.15
N GLY A 129 2.58 1.75 -13.02
CA GLY A 129 3.13 0.55 -13.64
C GLY A 129 4.11 -0.26 -12.79
N VAL A 130 4.51 0.25 -11.62
CA VAL A 130 5.69 -0.20 -10.86
C VAL A 130 5.75 -1.69 -10.51
N THR A 131 4.60 -2.38 -10.43
CA THR A 131 4.54 -3.74 -9.88
C THR A 131 4.24 -4.82 -10.92
N CYS A 132 3.29 -4.59 -11.82
CA CYS A 132 2.86 -5.59 -12.78
C CYS A 132 2.10 -4.98 -13.96
N GLU A 133 2.20 -5.62 -15.12
CA GLU A 133 1.60 -5.16 -16.37
C GLU A 133 0.06 -4.99 -16.35
N PRO A 134 -0.73 -5.86 -15.68
CA PRO A 134 -2.19 -5.73 -15.67
C PRO A 134 -2.69 -4.37 -15.13
N ARG A 135 -1.85 -3.66 -14.35
CA ARG A 135 -2.19 -2.35 -13.77
C ARG A 135 -2.56 -1.31 -14.82
N TYR A 136 -1.87 -1.29 -15.95
CA TYR A 136 -2.19 -0.37 -17.04
C TYR A 136 -3.59 -0.59 -17.59
N LYS A 137 -3.93 -1.85 -17.85
CA LYS A 137 -5.23 -2.22 -18.40
C LYS A 137 -6.33 -2.08 -17.39
N TRP A 138 -6.05 -2.29 -16.11
CA TRP A 138 -7.02 -2.13 -15.04
C TRP A 138 -7.66 -0.75 -15.03
N PHE A 139 -6.87 0.33 -14.89
CA PHE A 139 -7.45 1.67 -14.83
C PHE A 139 -7.93 2.16 -16.21
N GLN A 140 -7.29 1.75 -17.31
CA GLN A 140 -7.81 2.03 -18.66
C GLN A 140 -9.21 1.44 -18.87
N THR A 141 -9.46 0.22 -18.39
CA THR A 141 -10.77 -0.43 -18.45
C THR A 141 -11.78 0.31 -17.58
N ILE A 142 -11.43 0.70 -16.35
CA ILE A 142 -12.31 1.52 -15.48
C ILE A 142 -12.70 2.83 -16.18
N ALA A 143 -11.71 3.55 -16.73
CA ALA A 143 -11.94 4.81 -17.41
C ALA A 143 -12.79 4.65 -18.68
N THR A 144 -12.63 3.58 -19.45
CA THR A 144 -13.30 3.46 -20.77
C THR A 144 -14.63 2.70 -20.72
N ARG A 145 -14.78 1.72 -19.83
CA ARG A 145 -15.95 0.84 -19.79
C ARG A 145 -16.94 1.13 -18.67
N TYR A 146 -16.47 1.69 -17.56
CA TYR A 146 -17.31 1.87 -16.37
C TYR A 146 -17.66 3.33 -16.10
N PHE A 147 -16.66 4.19 -15.81
CA PHE A 147 -16.94 5.52 -15.26
C PHE A 147 -16.70 6.69 -16.20
N GLN A 148 -15.97 6.51 -17.31
CA GLN A 148 -15.71 7.58 -18.29
C GLN A 148 -15.03 8.81 -17.67
N VAL A 149 -14.00 8.57 -16.85
CA VAL A 149 -13.26 9.59 -16.10
C VAL A 149 -11.83 9.74 -16.62
N PRO A 150 -11.19 10.92 -16.45
CA PRO A 150 -9.79 11.12 -16.79
C PRO A 150 -8.88 10.12 -16.09
N ILE A 151 -7.85 9.66 -16.80
CA ILE A 151 -6.82 8.76 -16.29
C ILE A 151 -5.44 9.31 -16.60
N HIS A 152 -4.55 9.23 -15.63
CA HIS A 152 -3.11 9.40 -15.81
C HIS A 152 -2.40 8.18 -15.23
N SER A 153 -1.41 7.65 -15.92
CA SER A 153 -0.61 6.51 -15.44
C SER A 153 0.86 6.87 -15.49
N THR A 154 1.55 6.62 -14.39
CA THR A 154 3.00 6.78 -14.27
C THR A 154 3.68 5.43 -14.42
N ASP A 155 4.87 5.40 -15.00
CA ASP A 155 5.71 4.22 -15.06
C ASP A 155 7.05 4.52 -14.37
N PRO A 156 7.14 4.36 -13.04
CA PRO A 156 8.42 4.50 -12.36
C PRO A 156 9.33 3.33 -12.74
N LEU A 157 9.96 3.46 -13.90
CA LEU A 157 10.78 2.44 -14.52
C LEU A 157 12.06 2.20 -13.72
N SER A 158 12.45 0.94 -13.63
CA SER A 158 13.77 0.50 -13.19
C SER A 158 14.52 -0.15 -14.35
N PRO A 159 15.86 -0.05 -14.38
CA PRO A 159 16.65 -0.80 -15.34
C PRO A 159 16.41 -2.30 -15.21
N PRO A 160 16.46 -3.06 -16.33
CA PRO A 160 16.43 -4.52 -16.27
C PRO A 160 17.51 -5.07 -15.34
N TRP A 161 17.27 -6.25 -14.77
CA TRP A 161 18.15 -6.86 -13.76
C TRP A 161 19.57 -7.14 -14.27
N ASP A 162 19.77 -7.28 -15.58
CA ASP A 162 21.06 -7.55 -16.22
C ASP A 162 21.84 -6.28 -16.62
N GLN A 163 21.32 -5.10 -16.29
CA GLN A 163 21.97 -3.81 -16.56
C GLN A 163 22.63 -3.26 -15.30
N ASP A 164 23.77 -2.58 -15.48
CA ASP A 164 24.43 -1.84 -14.39
C ASP A 164 23.72 -0.50 -14.14
N ALA A 165 22.86 -0.48 -13.12
CA ALA A 165 22.16 0.74 -12.69
C ALA A 165 23.11 1.87 -12.22
N LYS A 166 24.42 1.62 -12.09
CA LYS A 166 25.42 2.66 -11.79
C LYS A 166 26.07 3.26 -13.04
N ASP A 167 25.83 2.75 -14.26
CA ASP A 167 26.30 3.42 -15.48
C ASP A 167 25.70 4.83 -15.52
N PRO A 168 26.52 5.91 -15.51
CA PRO A 168 26.01 7.28 -15.47
C PRO A 168 25.07 7.63 -16.63
N ARG A 169 25.24 7.02 -17.80
CA ARG A 169 24.37 7.26 -18.97
C ARG A 169 23.00 6.63 -18.76
N LEU A 170 22.97 5.43 -18.18
CA LEU A 170 21.73 4.73 -17.86
C LEU A 170 21.00 5.48 -16.74
N ALA A 171 21.73 5.88 -15.70
CA ALA A 171 21.20 6.64 -14.58
C ALA A 171 20.56 7.96 -15.05
N GLU A 172 21.25 8.74 -15.88
CA GLU A 172 20.69 10.01 -16.37
C GLU A 172 19.45 9.79 -17.23
N HIS A 173 19.43 8.75 -18.08
CA HIS A 173 18.26 8.42 -18.89
C HIS A 173 17.02 8.14 -18.03
N TYR A 174 17.15 7.30 -17.00
CA TYR A 174 16.04 6.97 -16.11
C TYR A 174 15.64 8.15 -15.22
N LEU A 175 16.61 8.93 -14.72
CA LEU A 175 16.31 10.16 -13.96
C LEU A 175 15.50 11.15 -14.81
N GLU A 176 15.86 11.35 -16.08
CA GLU A 176 15.11 12.20 -17.00
C GLU A 176 13.67 11.67 -17.22
N GLN A 177 13.51 10.35 -17.41
CA GLN A 177 12.18 9.73 -17.55
C GLN A 177 11.34 9.91 -16.28
N LEU A 178 11.91 9.61 -15.11
CA LEU A 178 11.23 9.75 -13.82
C LEU A 178 10.80 11.21 -13.56
N ARG A 179 11.64 12.20 -13.94
CA ARG A 179 11.26 13.61 -13.90
C ARG A 179 10.05 13.86 -14.79
N ARG A 180 10.13 13.50 -16.08
CA ARG A 180 9.03 13.73 -17.04
C ARG A 180 7.72 13.10 -16.58
N ASP A 181 7.77 11.89 -16.04
CA ASP A 181 6.62 11.19 -15.49
C ASP A 181 6.03 11.93 -14.28
N LEU A 182 6.87 12.31 -13.31
CA LEU A 182 6.43 13.07 -12.13
C LEU A 182 5.82 14.42 -12.52
N TYR A 183 6.47 15.18 -13.40
CA TYR A 183 5.94 16.46 -13.89
C TYR A 183 4.63 16.29 -14.67
N GLY A 184 4.49 15.20 -15.44
CA GLY A 184 3.25 14.84 -16.11
C GLY A 184 2.11 14.55 -15.11
N GLN A 185 2.40 13.84 -14.03
CA GLN A 185 1.45 13.55 -12.96
C GLN A 185 1.05 14.84 -12.22
N VAL A 186 2.01 15.71 -11.90
CA VAL A 186 1.74 17.03 -11.29
C VAL A 186 0.83 17.85 -12.21
N ALA A 187 1.17 18.00 -13.49
CA ALA A 187 0.36 18.76 -14.44
C ALA A 187 -1.08 18.20 -14.59
N PHE A 188 -1.23 16.87 -14.56
CA PHE A 188 -2.53 16.24 -14.54
C PHE A 188 -3.32 16.59 -13.27
N LEU A 189 -2.69 16.47 -12.09
CA LEU A 189 -3.31 16.81 -10.81
C LEU A 189 -3.72 18.29 -10.74
N GLU A 190 -2.86 19.21 -11.20
CA GLU A 190 -3.19 20.63 -11.26
C GLU A 190 -4.41 20.90 -12.16
N LYS A 191 -4.51 20.18 -13.29
CA LYS A 191 -5.65 20.27 -14.19
C LYS A 191 -6.95 19.73 -13.56
N GLN A 192 -6.88 18.60 -12.86
CA GLN A 192 -8.08 17.98 -12.28
C GLN A 192 -8.56 18.71 -11.01
N THR A 193 -7.64 19.29 -10.24
CA THR A 193 -7.96 19.94 -8.96
C THR A 193 -8.14 21.45 -9.08
N GLY A 194 -7.62 22.07 -10.15
CA GLY A 194 -7.54 23.52 -10.28
C GLY A 194 -6.56 24.19 -9.30
N LYS A 195 -5.79 23.41 -8.53
CA LYS A 195 -4.80 23.90 -7.57
C LYS A 195 -3.40 23.76 -8.16
N LYS A 196 -2.50 24.69 -7.84
CA LYS A 196 -1.07 24.55 -8.12
C LYS A 196 -0.39 23.76 -7.00
N LEU A 197 0.65 23.00 -7.34
CA LEU A 197 1.42 22.29 -6.32
C LEU A 197 2.16 23.29 -5.41
N ASP A 198 1.91 23.19 -4.11
CA ASP A 198 2.66 23.92 -3.08
C ASP A 198 3.91 23.10 -2.70
N LEU A 199 5.08 23.59 -3.11
CA LEU A 199 6.36 22.93 -2.85
C LEU A 199 6.76 23.01 -1.37
N ASP A 200 6.39 24.06 -0.65
CA ASP A 200 6.71 24.18 0.79
C ASP A 200 5.90 23.17 1.60
N ARG A 201 4.62 23.03 1.26
CA ARG A 201 3.75 21.99 1.81
C ARG A 201 4.27 20.59 1.47
N LEU A 202 4.64 20.33 0.21
CA LEU A 202 5.17 19.03 -0.19
C LEU A 202 6.45 18.69 0.59
N ARG A 203 7.34 19.68 0.80
CA ARG A 203 8.56 19.53 1.59
C ARG A 203 8.27 19.10 3.02
N GLU A 204 7.34 19.77 3.70
CA GLU A 204 6.93 19.41 5.06
C GLU A 204 6.39 17.96 5.13
N ILE A 205 5.50 17.60 4.20
CA ILE A 205 4.95 16.24 4.11
C ILE A 205 6.07 15.21 3.91
N MET A 206 7.05 15.51 3.06
CA MET A 206 8.18 14.60 2.83
C MET A 206 9.10 14.45 4.05
N GLN A 207 9.25 15.48 4.89
CA GLN A 207 9.99 15.39 6.15
C GLN A 207 9.35 14.34 7.09
N TYR A 208 8.04 14.39 7.27
CA TYR A 208 7.33 13.38 8.07
C TYR A 208 7.42 11.99 7.43
N SER A 209 7.34 11.90 6.10
CA SER A 209 7.45 10.63 5.37
C SER A 209 8.80 9.94 5.61
N GLN A 210 9.93 10.65 5.43
CA GLN A 210 11.25 10.06 5.65
C GLN A 210 11.47 9.65 7.12
N GLU A 211 10.96 10.44 8.08
CA GLU A 211 11.08 10.11 9.49
C GLU A 211 10.29 8.85 9.86
N ALA A 212 9.04 8.74 9.37
CA ALA A 212 8.20 7.57 9.55
C ALA A 212 8.85 6.31 8.95
N LEU A 213 9.36 6.40 7.71
CA LEU A 213 10.04 5.29 7.04
C LEU A 213 11.33 4.87 7.75
N ARG A 214 12.08 5.82 8.33
CA ARG A 214 13.26 5.53 9.14
C ARG A 214 12.92 4.68 10.36
N TYR A 215 11.93 5.09 11.15
CA TYR A 215 11.49 4.31 12.31
C TYR A 215 10.93 2.95 11.90
N TRP A 216 10.15 2.90 10.82
CA TRP A 216 9.60 1.65 10.31
C TRP A 216 10.71 0.68 9.90
N TYR A 217 11.72 1.15 9.16
CA TYR A 217 12.89 0.33 8.83
C TYR A 217 13.61 -0.18 10.08
N GLN A 218 13.80 0.67 11.09
CA GLN A 218 14.44 0.29 12.36
C GLN A 218 13.65 -0.80 13.10
N VAL A 219 12.31 -0.73 13.12
CA VAL A 219 11.45 -1.80 13.65
C VAL A 219 11.71 -3.12 12.91
N LEU A 220 11.77 -3.09 11.58
CA LEU A 220 12.05 -4.29 10.79
C LEU A 220 13.45 -4.86 11.06
N GLN A 221 14.45 -4.01 11.33
CA GLN A 221 15.79 -4.47 11.70
C GLN A 221 15.81 -5.19 13.06
N LEU A 222 14.99 -4.77 14.02
CA LEU A 222 14.90 -5.41 15.35
C LEU A 222 14.38 -6.86 15.28
N ARG A 223 13.65 -7.22 14.21
CA ARG A 223 13.17 -8.60 13.97
C ARG A 223 14.29 -9.60 13.70
N LYS A 224 15.54 -9.15 13.54
CA LYS A 224 16.73 -10.01 13.49
C LYS A 224 17.07 -10.66 14.84
N ALA A 225 16.58 -10.12 15.96
CA ALA A 225 16.80 -10.69 17.29
C ALA A 225 16.21 -12.11 17.42
N ILE A 226 16.76 -12.89 18.37
CA ILE A 226 16.31 -14.23 18.72
C ILE A 226 16.03 -14.26 20.24
N PRO A 227 14.79 -14.55 20.67
CA PRO A 227 13.60 -14.74 19.83
C PRO A 227 13.14 -13.42 19.16
N SER A 228 12.39 -13.51 18.05
CA SER A 228 11.88 -12.36 17.32
C SER A 228 10.83 -11.61 18.16
N PRO A 229 10.95 -10.27 18.31
CA PRO A 229 10.03 -9.47 19.12
C PRO A 229 8.68 -9.21 18.44
N MET A 230 8.57 -9.46 17.12
CA MET A 230 7.43 -9.07 16.29
C MET A 230 7.20 -10.08 15.15
N GLY A 231 5.93 -10.47 14.94
CA GLY A 231 5.49 -11.46 13.94
C GLY A 231 4.74 -10.84 12.76
N ALA A 232 4.29 -11.69 11.84
CA ALA A 232 3.64 -11.27 10.59
C ALA A 232 2.26 -10.59 10.79
N THR A 233 1.48 -10.98 11.81
CA THR A 233 0.16 -10.36 12.06
C THR A 233 0.31 -8.87 12.42
N ASP A 234 1.34 -8.54 13.20
CA ASP A 234 1.72 -7.17 13.52
C ASP A 234 2.26 -6.46 12.28
N TYR A 235 3.12 -7.11 11.49
CA TYR A 235 3.64 -6.54 10.24
C TYR A 235 2.52 -6.11 9.28
N PHE A 236 1.60 -7.02 8.93
CA PHE A 236 0.50 -6.70 8.02
C PHE A 236 -0.52 -5.70 8.60
N SER A 237 -0.52 -5.49 9.92
CA SER A 237 -1.28 -4.39 10.53
C SER A 237 -0.52 -3.06 10.43
N ALA A 238 0.81 -3.10 10.53
CA ALA A 238 1.70 -1.95 10.52
C ALA A 238 1.97 -1.40 9.11
N ILE A 239 1.60 -2.08 8.02
CA ILE A 239 1.69 -1.52 6.67
C ILE A 239 0.63 -0.43 6.42
N ILE A 240 -0.46 -0.41 7.19
CA ILE A 240 -1.59 0.50 6.94
C ILE A 240 -1.16 1.97 7.10
N PRO A 241 -0.48 2.39 8.18
CA PRO A 241 0.04 3.75 8.29
C PRO A 241 1.05 4.11 7.19
N GLN A 242 1.91 3.16 6.79
CA GLN A 242 2.89 3.33 5.71
C GLN A 242 2.19 3.64 4.38
N MET A 243 1.05 3.04 4.13
CA MET A 243 0.31 3.31 2.91
C MET A 243 -0.43 4.66 3.05
N TYR A 244 -1.30 4.82 4.05
CA TYR A 244 -2.30 5.90 4.11
C TYR A 244 -1.85 7.20 4.79
N MET A 245 -1.02 7.09 5.82
CA MET A 245 -0.66 8.20 6.68
C MET A 245 0.73 8.75 6.38
N LEU A 246 1.42 8.19 5.39
CA LEU A 246 2.78 8.58 5.11
C LEU A 246 2.84 10.08 4.75
N GLY A 247 3.66 10.81 5.50
CA GLY A 247 3.72 12.27 5.43
C GLY A 247 2.85 13.01 6.46
N GLU A 248 2.28 12.29 7.42
CA GLU A 248 1.59 12.86 8.58
C GLU A 248 2.41 12.66 9.88
N PRO A 249 2.36 13.60 10.84
CA PRO A 249 3.03 13.44 12.13
C PRO A 249 2.48 12.25 12.94
N GLU A 250 1.22 11.88 12.75
CA GLU A 250 0.61 10.70 13.38
C GLU A 250 1.30 9.40 12.95
N ALA A 251 1.73 9.29 11.69
CA ALA A 251 2.49 8.14 11.22
C ALA A 251 3.87 8.06 11.88
N VAL A 252 4.54 9.21 12.03
CA VAL A 252 5.82 9.30 12.74
C VAL A 252 5.66 8.85 14.19
N ASN A 253 4.64 9.36 14.88
CA ASN A 253 4.34 9.01 16.26
C ASN A 253 4.07 7.50 16.41
N PHE A 254 3.24 6.94 15.51
CA PHE A 254 2.93 5.51 15.49
C PHE A 254 4.19 4.64 15.35
N TYR A 255 5.05 4.92 14.36
CA TYR A 255 6.25 4.12 14.14
C TYR A 255 7.31 4.33 15.21
N ARG A 256 7.39 5.52 15.83
CA ARG A 256 8.27 5.78 16.97
C ARG A 256 7.81 5.02 18.22
N GLU A 257 6.51 5.01 18.52
CA GLU A 257 5.93 4.19 19.60
C GLU A 257 6.21 2.71 19.38
N MET A 258 5.98 2.23 18.15
CA MET A 258 6.26 0.84 17.77
C MET A 258 7.74 0.49 17.92
N TYR A 259 8.65 1.37 17.48
CA TYR A 259 10.09 1.18 17.63
C TYR A 259 10.49 1.00 19.09
N ASN A 260 9.98 1.86 19.98
CA ASN A 260 10.27 1.76 21.40
C ASN A 260 9.72 0.46 22.01
N GLU A 261 8.49 0.08 21.67
CA GLU A 261 7.89 -1.18 22.14
C GLU A 261 8.67 -2.41 21.67
N VAL A 262 9.00 -2.48 20.38
CA VAL A 262 9.72 -3.62 19.81
C VAL A 262 11.15 -3.68 20.36
N LYS A 263 11.80 -2.54 20.55
CA LYS A 263 13.13 -2.46 21.17
C LYS A 263 13.11 -2.96 22.61
N GLU A 264 12.15 -2.53 23.41
CA GLU A 264 11.98 -3.00 24.79
C GLU A 264 11.78 -4.52 24.86
N ARG A 265 10.99 -5.09 23.92
CA ARG A 265 10.80 -6.53 23.82
C ARG A 265 12.11 -7.27 23.51
N VAL A 266 12.94 -6.73 22.61
CA VAL A 266 14.28 -7.27 22.34
C VAL A 266 15.14 -7.26 23.60
N GLU A 267 15.22 -6.11 24.29
CA GLU A 267 16.04 -5.96 25.50
C GLU A 267 15.63 -6.91 26.63
N LYS A 268 14.34 -7.24 26.71
CA LYS A 268 13.78 -8.17 27.70
C LYS A 268 13.76 -9.64 27.24
N GLY A 269 14.20 -9.94 26.01
CA GLY A 269 14.13 -11.28 25.45
C GLY A 269 12.70 -11.80 25.21
N ILE A 270 11.72 -10.91 25.01
CA ILE A 270 10.32 -11.25 24.80
C ILE A 270 10.06 -11.56 23.32
N GLY A 271 9.95 -12.85 23.01
CA GLY A 271 9.64 -13.37 21.68
C GLY A 271 8.15 -13.41 21.35
N ILE A 272 7.85 -13.72 20.08
CA ILE A 272 6.50 -14.14 19.64
C ILE A 272 6.21 -15.59 20.04
N ALA A 273 7.20 -16.47 19.90
CA ALA A 273 7.10 -17.87 20.25
C ALA A 273 8.19 -18.25 21.26
N ASP A 274 7.84 -19.14 22.20
CA ASP A 274 8.77 -19.69 23.17
C ASP A 274 8.57 -21.23 23.31
N PRO A 275 9.53 -22.05 22.84
CA PRO A 275 10.73 -21.67 22.12
C PRO A 275 10.42 -21.25 20.67
N GLU A 276 11.14 -20.26 20.14
CA GLU A 276 11.21 -19.98 18.70
C GLU A 276 12.06 -21.06 18.02
N LYS A 277 11.41 -22.04 17.38
CA LYS A 277 12.05 -23.20 16.72
C LYS A 277 12.43 -22.92 15.27
N TYR A 278 11.61 -22.13 14.57
CA TYR A 278 11.76 -21.88 13.14
C TYR A 278 11.59 -20.40 12.81
N ARG A 279 12.40 -19.90 11.88
CA ARG A 279 12.30 -18.53 11.36
C ARG A 279 12.00 -18.60 9.87
N LEU A 280 10.92 -17.94 9.47
CA LEU A 280 10.37 -18.04 8.12
C LEU A 280 10.48 -16.69 7.40
N ILE A 281 10.63 -16.79 6.08
CA ILE A 281 10.49 -15.68 5.13
C ILE A 281 9.17 -15.90 4.39
N TRP A 282 8.31 -14.87 4.36
CA TRP A 282 7.07 -14.89 3.60
C TRP A 282 7.25 -14.16 2.27
N PHE A 283 6.92 -14.83 1.18
CA PHE A 283 6.99 -14.25 -0.16
C PHE A 283 5.59 -14.07 -0.76
N GLY A 284 5.27 -12.83 -1.14
CA GLY A 284 4.01 -12.48 -1.80
C GLY A 284 2.93 -11.93 -0.86
N LEU A 285 1.76 -11.65 -1.43
CA LEU A 285 0.60 -11.12 -0.71
C LEU A 285 0.11 -12.12 0.34
N PRO A 286 -0.29 -11.67 1.55
CA PRO A 286 -0.86 -12.58 2.53
C PRO A 286 -2.26 -13.02 2.11
N PRO A 287 -2.75 -14.17 2.59
CA PRO A 287 -4.16 -14.54 2.45
C PRO A 287 -5.00 -13.60 3.32
N TRP A 288 -5.47 -12.49 2.76
CA TRP A 288 -6.22 -11.45 3.49
C TRP A 288 -7.49 -11.98 4.17
N PHE A 289 -8.07 -13.05 3.62
CA PHE A 289 -9.21 -13.76 4.22
C PHE A 289 -8.81 -14.57 5.48
N ASN A 290 -7.52 -14.77 5.77
CA ASN A 290 -7.02 -15.57 6.88
C ASN A 290 -5.63 -15.18 7.41
N LEU A 291 -5.48 -14.00 7.99
CA LEU A 291 -4.22 -13.65 8.68
C LEU A 291 -3.98 -14.50 9.96
N GLY A 292 -4.99 -15.22 10.46
CA GLY A 292 -4.85 -16.11 11.63
C GLY A 292 -3.94 -17.31 11.39
N MET A 293 -3.68 -17.66 10.12
CA MET A 293 -2.70 -18.67 9.74
C MET A 293 -1.30 -18.38 10.30
N PHE A 294 -0.91 -17.11 10.43
CA PHE A 294 0.38 -16.76 11.02
C PHE A 294 0.44 -17.11 12.51
N ASN A 295 -0.67 -16.96 13.25
CA ASN A 295 -0.72 -17.39 14.65
C ASN A 295 -0.69 -18.93 14.80
N TYR A 296 -1.21 -19.66 13.81
CA TYR A 296 -1.04 -21.12 13.78
C TYR A 296 0.44 -21.51 13.65
N LEU A 297 1.20 -20.86 12.76
CA LEU A 297 2.65 -21.07 12.64
C LEU A 297 3.38 -20.75 13.96
N GLU A 298 3.01 -19.64 14.60
CA GLU A 298 3.58 -19.24 15.89
C GLU A 298 3.35 -20.32 16.96
N SER A 299 2.18 -20.97 16.99
CA SER A 299 1.88 -22.08 17.91
C SER A 299 2.76 -23.32 17.73
N LEU A 300 3.36 -23.47 16.54
CA LEU A 300 4.32 -24.54 16.23
C LEU A 300 5.78 -24.14 16.53
N GLY A 301 5.99 -22.94 17.06
CA GLY A 301 7.30 -22.33 17.27
C GLY A 301 7.90 -21.71 16.00
N ALA A 302 7.09 -21.47 14.96
CA ALA A 302 7.55 -20.87 13.71
C ALA A 302 7.13 -19.40 13.60
N VAL A 303 8.11 -18.49 13.48
CA VAL A 303 7.84 -17.05 13.38
C VAL A 303 8.26 -16.55 12.01
N VAL A 304 7.34 -15.87 11.31
CA VAL A 304 7.69 -15.11 10.10
C VAL A 304 8.38 -13.83 10.52
N VAL A 305 9.64 -13.67 10.11
CA VAL A 305 10.52 -12.57 10.53
C VAL A 305 10.83 -11.59 9.40
N TYR A 306 10.39 -11.90 8.18
CA TYR A 306 10.53 -11.06 7.00
C TYR A 306 9.43 -11.37 6.00
N GLU A 307 8.90 -10.32 5.37
CA GLU A 307 7.92 -10.36 4.30
C GLU A 307 8.50 -9.64 3.07
N SER A 308 8.35 -10.21 1.87
CA SER A 308 8.84 -9.58 0.64
C SER A 308 7.94 -8.42 0.18
N ILE A 309 6.63 -8.54 0.40
CA ILE A 309 5.67 -7.54 -0.04
C ILE A 309 5.50 -6.43 1.00
N TYR A 310 5.29 -5.20 0.51
CA TYR A 310 5.17 -3.97 1.32
C TYR A 310 6.44 -3.58 2.09
N ASN A 311 7.49 -4.38 2.00
CA ASN A 311 8.77 -4.08 2.60
C ASN A 311 9.50 -3.07 1.71
N MET A 312 9.65 -1.85 2.24
CA MET A 312 10.25 -0.74 1.48
C MET A 312 11.78 -0.79 1.43
N GLY A 313 12.39 -1.80 2.05
CA GLY A 313 13.83 -1.92 2.17
C GLY A 313 14.42 -0.84 3.07
N GLU A 314 15.70 -0.55 2.85
CA GLU A 314 16.38 0.53 3.54
C GLU A 314 15.75 1.88 3.19
N TRP A 315 15.46 2.68 4.22
CA TRP A 315 14.96 4.02 3.99
C TRP A 315 16.07 4.87 3.37
N VAL A 316 15.68 5.83 2.54
CA VAL A 316 16.60 6.69 1.82
C VAL A 316 16.51 8.08 2.42
N GLU A 317 17.65 8.62 2.87
CA GLU A 317 17.75 10.03 3.23
C GLU A 317 17.78 10.88 1.95
N LEU A 318 16.95 11.92 1.93
CA LEU A 318 16.72 12.78 0.78
C LEU A 318 17.10 14.21 1.14
N ASP A 319 17.73 14.91 0.19
CA ASP A 319 17.77 16.37 0.25
C ASP A 319 16.42 16.91 -0.20
N LEU A 320 15.75 17.66 0.67
CA LEU A 320 14.42 18.20 0.43
C LEU A 320 14.45 19.67 -0.03
N SER A 321 15.62 20.20 -0.40
CA SER A 321 15.75 21.55 -0.99
C SER A 321 14.80 21.74 -2.19
N ASP A 322 14.81 20.77 -3.11
CA ASP A 322 13.80 20.55 -4.15
C ASP A 322 13.01 19.25 -3.87
N PRO A 323 11.76 19.35 -3.37
CA PRO A 323 10.98 18.17 -3.02
C PRO A 323 10.52 17.33 -4.24
N LEU A 324 10.45 17.90 -5.45
CA LEU A 324 10.13 17.11 -6.64
C LEU A 324 11.34 16.26 -7.06
N GLU A 325 12.53 16.86 -7.04
CA GLU A 325 13.76 16.11 -7.31
C GLU A 325 14.00 15.04 -6.23
N ALA A 326 13.67 15.32 -4.97
CA ALA A 326 13.72 14.33 -3.89
C ALA A 326 12.83 13.10 -4.16
N LEU A 327 11.64 13.27 -4.75
CA LEU A 327 10.76 12.15 -5.12
C LEU A 327 11.37 11.32 -6.26
N VAL A 328 11.98 11.98 -7.25
CA VAL A 328 12.72 11.32 -8.34
C VAL A 328 13.90 10.53 -7.78
N GLU A 329 14.72 11.16 -6.94
CA GLU A 329 15.91 10.57 -6.35
C GLU A 329 15.54 9.36 -5.47
N ARG A 330 14.47 9.47 -4.67
CA ARG A 330 13.94 8.34 -3.87
C ARG A 330 13.59 7.15 -4.75
N THR A 331 12.90 7.40 -5.86
CA THR A 331 12.46 6.35 -6.78
C THR A 331 13.67 5.68 -7.44
N TRP A 332 14.62 6.48 -7.91
CA TRP A 332 15.85 6.00 -8.54
C TRP A 332 16.73 5.21 -7.57
N LYS A 333 17.02 5.74 -6.37
CA LYS A 333 17.83 5.05 -5.35
C LYS A 333 17.21 3.70 -4.98
N LYS A 334 15.88 3.61 -4.88
CA LYS A 334 15.19 2.34 -4.65
C LYS A 334 15.33 1.37 -5.82
N ALA A 335 15.21 1.84 -7.05
CA ALA A 335 15.43 1.02 -8.25
C ALA A 335 16.86 0.46 -8.28
N VAL A 336 17.87 1.28 -7.96
CA VAL A 336 19.28 0.85 -7.86
C VAL A 336 19.47 -0.20 -6.77
N ILE A 337 18.87 -0.02 -5.60
CA ILE A 337 18.93 -1.01 -4.50
C ILE A 337 18.29 -2.33 -4.92
N ALA A 338 17.15 -2.29 -5.62
CA ALA A 338 16.46 -3.49 -6.10
C ALA A 338 17.29 -4.22 -7.16
N ASN A 339 17.85 -3.50 -8.13
CA ASN A 339 18.70 -4.04 -9.19
C ASN A 339 19.95 -4.75 -8.63
N GLN A 340 20.58 -4.22 -7.59
CA GLN A 340 21.78 -4.81 -6.97
C GLN A 340 21.51 -6.05 -6.10
N ARG A 341 20.26 -6.32 -5.74
CA ARG A 341 19.85 -7.47 -4.94
C ARG A 341 19.24 -8.60 -5.79
N GLY A 342 19.13 -8.37 -7.11
CA GLY A 342 18.62 -9.32 -8.10
C GLY A 342 19.59 -10.46 -8.40
#